data_AF-A0A924LJY9-F1
#
_entry.id   AF-A0A924LJY9-F1
#
_cell.length_a   1.000
_cell.length_b   1.000
_cell.length_c   1.000
_cell.angle_alpha   90.00
_cell.angle_beta   90.00
_cell.angle_gamma   90.00
#
_symmetry.space_group_name_H-M   'P 1'
#
loop_
_entity.id
_entity.type
_entity.pdbx_description
1 polymer ?
#
loop_
_entity_poly.entity_id
_entity_poly.type
_entity_poly.pdbx_seq_one_letter_code
_entity_poly.pdbx_strand_id
1 'polypeptide(L)' 'PDGEVEGLFTESANLTGRPAISLPSGRDDDGLPVGLQLAGRRGRDADLLAVAAVVERVLAGGAR' A
#
# COMPACT_ATOMS: atom_id res chain seq x y z
N PRO A 1 5.60 22.84 4.55
CA PRO A 1 4.21 23.36 4.64
C PRO A 1 3.24 22.20 4.78
N ASP A 2 2.19 22.38 5.59
CA ASP A 2 1.09 21.44 5.68
C ASP A 2 0.53 21.23 4.26
N GLY A 3 0.63 20.00 3.75
CA GLY A 3 0.20 19.61 2.39
C GLY A 3 1.31 19.22 1.39
N GLU A 4 2.59 19.57 1.60
CA GLU A 4 3.65 19.28 0.60
C GLU A 4 3.93 17.78 0.37
N VAL A 5 3.53 16.94 1.33
CA VAL A 5 3.68 15.48 1.27
C VAL A 5 2.32 14.79 1.12
N GLU A 6 1.23 15.56 1.15
CA GLU A 6 -0.13 15.04 1.08
C GLU A 6 -0.35 14.47 -0.33
N GLY A 7 -0.57 13.17 -0.41
CA GLY A 7 -0.76 12.48 -1.69
C GLY A 7 0.51 11.95 -2.35
N LEU A 8 1.71 12.17 -1.80
CA LEU A 8 2.98 11.76 -2.42
C LEU A 8 3.00 10.29 -2.89
N PHE A 9 2.34 9.41 -2.14
CA PHE A 9 2.27 7.97 -2.44
C PHE A 9 0.95 7.53 -3.10
N THR A 10 -0.12 8.33 -3.04
CA THR A 10 -1.47 7.93 -3.47
C THR A 10 -1.95 8.66 -4.73
N GLU A 11 -1.52 9.90 -4.95
CA GLU A 11 -1.97 10.75 -6.06
C GLU A 11 -1.65 10.13 -7.42
N SER A 12 -0.45 9.53 -7.55
CA SER A 12 -0.01 8.88 -8.78
C SER A 12 -1.02 7.84 -9.28
N ALA A 13 -1.64 7.05 -8.40
CA ALA A 13 -2.63 6.05 -8.77
C ALA A 13 -3.90 6.69 -9.34
N ASN A 14 -4.38 7.78 -8.72
CA ASN A 14 -5.56 8.51 -9.16
C ASN A 14 -5.34 9.17 -10.53
N LEU A 15 -4.22 9.87 -10.70
CA LEU A 15 -3.90 10.58 -11.94
C LEU A 15 -3.67 9.64 -13.13
N THR A 16 -3.05 8.48 -12.88
CA THR A 16 -2.70 7.52 -13.95
C THR A 16 -3.73 6.41 -14.13
N GLY A 17 -4.70 6.30 -13.22
CA GLY A 17 -5.66 5.20 -13.12
C GLY A 17 -4.99 3.82 -13.05
N ARG A 18 -3.81 3.74 -12.42
CA ARG A 18 -3.13 2.47 -12.16
C ARG A 18 -3.75 1.83 -10.91
N PRO A 19 -3.91 0.49 -10.89
CA PRO A 19 -4.40 -0.17 -9.70
C PRO A 19 -3.39 0.02 -8.56
N ALA A 20 -3.89 0.29 -7.36
CA ALA A 20 -3.13 0.39 -6.14
C ALA A 20 -3.90 -0.26 -4.99
N ILE A 21 -3.18 -0.86 -4.03
CA ILE A 21 -3.76 -1.51 -2.84
C ILE A 21 -2.91 -1.19 -1.62
N SER A 22 -3.57 -0.94 -0.49
CA SER A 22 -2.93 -0.69 0.81
C SER A 22 -3.11 -1.89 1.72
N LEU A 23 -2.03 -2.34 2.34
CA LEU A 23 -1.98 -3.48 3.26
C LEU A 23 -1.55 -3.01 4.66
N PRO A 24 -2.13 -3.54 5.75
CA PRO A 24 -1.58 -3.34 7.09
C PRO A 24 -0.17 -3.92 7.18
N SER A 25 0.79 -3.15 7.71
CA SER A 25 2.20 -3.53 7.80
C SER A 25 2.76 -3.48 9.23
N GLY A 26 1.88 -3.40 10.23
CA GLY A 26 2.25 -3.36 11.64
C GLY A 26 1.92 -2.02 12.30
N ARG A 27 2.64 -1.72 13.38
CA ARG A 27 2.55 -0.47 14.13
C ARG A 27 3.94 0.12 14.31
N ASP A 28 4.03 1.43 14.41
CA ASP A 28 5.27 2.12 14.80
C ASP A 28 5.50 2.05 16.32
N ASP A 29 6.57 2.68 16.80
CA ASP A 29 6.97 2.67 18.21
C ASP A 29 5.94 3.35 19.13
N ASP A 30 5.11 4.24 18.59
CA ASP A 30 4.00 4.91 19.30
C ASP A 30 2.70 4.08 19.22
N GLY A 31 2.75 2.92 18.57
CA GLY A 31 1.61 2.03 18.40
C GLY A 31 0.63 2.50 17.32
N LEU A 32 0.98 3.45 16.45
CA LEU A 32 0.12 3.90 15.35
C LEU A 32 0.19 2.90 14.18
N PRO A 33 -0.92 2.66 13.47
CA PRO A 33 -0.94 1.71 12.35
C PRO A 33 -0.11 2.21 11.17
N VAL A 34 0.72 1.32 10.62
CA VAL A 34 1.52 1.56 9.42
C VAL A 34 0.95 0.77 8.25
N GLY A 35 0.82 1.42 7.09
CA GLY A 35 0.35 0.81 5.84
C GLY A 35 1.45 0.70 4.79
N LEU A 36 1.42 -0.38 4.01
CA LEU A 36 2.23 -0.57 2.81
C LEU A 36 1.36 -0.43 1.56
N GLN A 37 1.75 0.45 0.63
CA GLN A 37 1.05 0.61 -0.64
C GLN A 37 1.79 -0.09 -1.78
N LEU A 38 1.06 -0.91 -2.53
CA LEU A 38 1.54 -1.56 -3.75
C LEU A 38 0.83 -0.95 -4.96
N ALA A 39 1.59 -0.60 -6.01
CA ALA A 39 1.04 -0.08 -7.27
C ALA A 39 1.31 -1.05 -8.42
N GLY A 40 0.25 -1.46 -9.12
CA GLY A 40 0.31 -2.37 -10.25
C GLY A 40 0.41 -1.67 -11.60
N ARG A 41 0.53 -2.46 -12.66
CA ARG A 41 0.39 -1.98 -14.05
C ARG A 41 -1.09 -1.80 -14.38
N ARG A 42 -1.41 -0.82 -15.23
CA ARG A 42 -2.80 -0.54 -15.66
C ARG A 42 -3.44 -1.77 -16.30
N GLY A 43 -4.67 -2.11 -15.87
CA GLY A 43 -5.43 -3.26 -16.35
C GLY A 43 -4.90 -4.63 -15.91
N ARG A 44 -4.05 -4.67 -14.87
CA ARG A 44 -3.42 -5.89 -14.33
C ARG A 44 -3.74 -6.08 -12.85
N ASP A 45 -4.99 -5.81 -12.48
CA ASP A 45 -5.52 -5.85 -11.13
C ASP A 45 -5.36 -7.23 -10.49
N ALA A 46 -5.61 -8.30 -11.25
CA ALA A 46 -5.44 -9.67 -10.77
C ALA A 46 -3.98 -9.99 -10.39
N ASP A 47 -3.01 -9.48 -11.16
CA ASP A 47 -1.59 -9.66 -10.84
C ASP A 47 -1.22 -8.90 -9.56
N LEU A 48 -1.72 -7.66 -9.41
CA LEU A 48 -1.51 -6.88 -8.19
C LEU A 48 -2.09 -7.59 -6.97
N LEU A 49 -3.29 -8.14 -7.07
CA LEU A 49 -3.93 -8.92 -6.00
C LEU A 49 -3.15 -10.20 -5.67
N ALA A 50 -2.62 -10.90 -6.69
CA ALA A 50 -1.80 -12.09 -6.47
C ALA A 50 -0.52 -11.76 -5.68
N VAL A 51 0.16 -10.65 -6.01
CA VAL A 51 1.31 -10.17 -5.24
C VAL A 51 0.90 -9.72 -3.84
N ALA A 52 -0.18 -8.96 -3.71
CA ALA A 52 -0.68 -8.47 -2.43
C ALA A 52 -0.99 -9.62 -1.46
N ALA A 53 -1.58 -10.71 -1.94
CA ALA A 53 -1.85 -11.89 -1.11
C ALA A 53 -0.59 -12.58 -0.58
N VAL A 54 0.50 -12.58 -1.36
CA VAL A 54 1.80 -13.10 -0.90
C VAL A 54 2.40 -12.16 0.15
N VAL A 55 2.37 -10.85 -0.12
CA VAL A 55 2.89 -9.82 0.78
C VAL A 55 2.13 -9.84 2.11
N GLU A 56 0.80 -9.91 2.08
CA GLU A 56 -0.05 -9.98 3.28
C GLU A 56 0.35 -11.16 4.18
N ARG A 57 0.62 -12.35 3.63
CA ARG A 57 1.06 -13.51 4.42
C ARG A 57 2.41 -13.29 5.12
N VAL A 58 3.32 -12.55 4.50
CA VAL A 58 4.61 -12.20 5.11
C VAL A 58 4.41 -11.15 6.21
N LEU A 59 3.58 -10.15 5.98
CA LEU A 59 3.30 -9.08 6.94
C LEU A 59 2.50 -9.58 8.15
N ALA A 60 1.51 -10.46 7.94
CA ALA A 60 0.72 -11.05 9.01
C ALA A 60 1.56 -11.88 10.00
N GLY A 61 2.72 -12.39 9.57
CA GLY A 61 3.67 -13.08 10.45
C GLY A 61 4.48 -12.16 11.35
N GLY A 62 4.59 -10.86 11.03
CA GLY A 62 5.37 -9.87 11.79
C GLY A 62 4.53 -8.85 12.57
N ALA A 63 3.23 -8.76 12.31
CA ALA A 63 2.32 -7.76 12.90
C ALA A 63 1.73 -8.18 14.27
N ARG A 64 2.54 -8.81 15.14
CA ARG A 64 2.12 -9.20 16.49
C ARG A 64 2.65 -8.25 17.55
#